data_AF-A0A1I4B9D4-F1
#
_entry.id   AF-A0A1I4B9D4-F1
#
_cell.length_a   1.000
_cell.length_b   1.000
_cell.length_c   1.000
_cell.angle_alpha   90.00
_cell.angle_beta   90.00
_cell.angle_gamma   90.00
#
_symmetry.space_group_name_H-M   'P 1'
#
loop_
_entity.id
_entity.type
_entity.pdbx_description
1 polymer ?
#
loop_
_entity_poly.entity_id
_entity_poly.type
_entity_poly.pdbx_seq_one_letter_code
_entity_poly.pdbx_strand_id
1 'polypeptide(L)'
;MLLSQINRINKEDFLKLCVYAAMSNGVFADEEKETLFSYCREMDIDEHVPDTSEPFEALIERICGETSKEEKKIYILELLSFIKSDGTYDEKEQEFMLKVVTGLKLTKEVLDRFDKILDRYLLIEQEIFAALAE
;
A
#
# COMPACT_ATOMS: atom_id res chain seq x y z
N MET A 1 0.35 5.90 7.00
CA MET A 1 -0.40 6.57 8.09
C MET A 1 -0.85 5.64 9.21
N LEU A 2 -1.13 4.37 8.91
CA LEU A 2 -1.56 3.31 9.82
C LEU A 2 -0.56 2.15 9.87
N LEU A 3 0.60 2.29 9.24
CA LEU A 3 1.59 1.21 9.12
C LEU A 3 2.20 0.84 10.47
N SER A 4 2.26 1.80 11.41
CA SER A 4 2.62 1.55 12.81
C SER A 4 1.71 0.51 13.50
N GLN A 5 0.51 0.25 12.98
CA GLN A 5 -0.45 -0.72 13.52
C GLN A 5 -0.26 -2.14 12.98
N ILE A 6 0.63 -2.35 11.99
CA ILE A 6 0.91 -3.67 11.42
C ILE A 6 1.72 -4.49 12.42
N ASN A 7 1.31 -5.74 12.68
CA ASN A 7 2.09 -6.67 13.46
C ASN A 7 3.51 -6.83 12.88
N ARG A 8 4.50 -6.82 13.76
CA ARG A 8 5.92 -6.92 13.41
C ARG A 8 6.24 -8.03 12.41
N ILE A 9 5.61 -9.20 12.54
CA ILE A 9 5.86 -10.36 11.66
C ILE A 9 5.41 -10.08 10.22
N ASN A 10 4.38 -9.25 10.05
CA ASN A 10 3.75 -9.01 8.75
C ASN A 10 4.36 -7.80 8.03
N LYS A 11 5.11 -6.92 8.71
CA LYS A 11 5.67 -5.68 8.13
C LYS A 11 6.48 -5.92 6.84
N GLU A 12 7.27 -6.99 6.82
CA GLU A 12 8.07 -7.39 5.66
C GLU A 12 7.19 -7.69 4.43
N ASP A 13 6.09 -8.42 4.65
CA ASP A 13 5.16 -8.79 3.58
C ASP A 13 4.46 -7.56 2.97
N PHE A 14 4.18 -6.54 3.78
CA PHE A 14 3.67 -5.28 3.28
C PHE A 14 4.68 -4.56 2.37
N LEU A 15 5.95 -4.48 2.78
CA LEU A 15 6.98 -3.86 1.93
C LEU A 15 7.11 -4.59 0.59
N LYS A 16 7.05 -5.92 0.59
CA LYS A 16 7.09 -6.72 -0.64
C LYS A 16 5.92 -6.38 -1.57
N LEU A 17 4.72 -6.17 -1.02
CA LEU A 17 3.58 -5.71 -1.82
C LEU A 17 3.82 -4.34 -2.46
N CYS A 18 4.44 -3.40 -1.74
CA CYS A 18 4.79 -2.09 -2.31
C CYS A 18 5.78 -2.23 -3.47
N VAL A 19 6.79 -3.09 -3.34
CA VAL A 19 7.73 -3.36 -4.44
C VAL A 19 7.01 -4.00 -5.63
N TYR A 20 6.10 -4.96 -5.39
CA TYR A 20 5.28 -5.54 -6.44
C TYR A 20 4.38 -4.52 -7.15
N ALA A 21 3.84 -3.55 -6.41
CA ALA A 21 3.04 -2.47 -6.96
C ALA A 21 3.88 -1.56 -7.85
N ALA A 22 5.02 -1.08 -7.36
CA ALA A 22 5.92 -0.24 -8.12
C ALA A 22 6.43 -0.92 -9.40
N MET A 23 6.76 -2.21 -9.32
CA MET A 23 7.20 -2.98 -10.48
C MET A 23 6.08 -3.28 -11.50
N SER A 24 4.81 -2.99 -11.21
CA SER A 24 3.69 -3.22 -12.15
C SER A 24 3.82 -2.39 -13.43
N ASN A 25 4.47 -1.22 -13.34
CA ASN A 25 4.80 -0.36 -14.48
C ASN A 25 6.22 -0.57 -15.02
N GLY A 26 6.96 -1.54 -14.48
CA GLY A 26 8.26 -2.01 -14.99
C GLY A 26 9.47 -1.15 -14.58
N VAL A 27 9.26 -0.10 -13.79
CA VAL A 27 10.31 0.78 -13.26
C VAL A 27 10.00 1.05 -11.80
N PHE A 28 10.96 0.80 -10.91
CA PHE A 28 10.89 1.25 -9.52
C PHE A 28 11.61 2.60 -9.43
N ALA A 29 10.83 3.68 -9.38
CA ALA A 29 11.35 5.05 -9.39
C ALA A 29 11.95 5.45 -8.03
N ASP A 30 12.85 6.44 -8.04
CA ASP A 30 13.47 6.93 -6.80
C ASP A 30 12.43 7.49 -5.81
N GLU A 31 11.35 8.10 -6.31
CA GLU A 31 10.26 8.64 -5.50
C GLU A 31 9.47 7.54 -4.76
N GLU A 32 9.22 6.41 -5.43
CA GLU A 32 8.58 5.24 -4.82
C GLU A 32 9.49 4.60 -3.77
N LYS A 33 10.81 4.62 -4.00
CA LYS A 33 11.79 4.13 -3.04
C LYS A 33 11.89 5.00 -1.80
N GLU A 34 11.88 6.33 -1.95
CA GLU A 34 11.81 7.26 -0.82
C GLU A 34 10.50 7.08 -0.03
N THR A 35 9.39 6.82 -0.72
CA THR A 35 8.11 6.49 -0.07
C THR A 35 8.20 5.18 0.70
N LEU A 36 8.82 4.14 0.13
CA LEU A 36 9.07 2.86 0.81
C LEU A 36 9.92 3.04 2.08
N PHE A 37 10.95 3.90 2.04
CA PHE A 37 11.76 4.21 3.22
C PHE A 37 10.98 5.00 4.27
N SER A 38 10.10 5.90 3.85
CA SER A 38 9.15 6.55 4.77
C SER A 38 8.26 5.53 5.48
N TYR A 39 7.79 4.51 4.76
CA TYR A 39 7.01 3.41 5.32
C TYR A 39 7.82 2.57 6.32
N CYS A 40 9.10 2.31 6.04
CA CYS A 40 10.01 1.65 7.00
C CYS A 40 10.09 2.45 8.31
N ARG A 41 10.28 3.78 8.21
CA ARG A 41 10.32 4.69 9.38
C ARG A 41 9.00 4.69 10.14
N GLU A 42 7.87 4.77 9.46
CA GLU A 42 6.54 4.73 10.10
C GLU A 42 6.30 3.40 10.83
N MET A 43 6.81 2.31 10.26
CA MET A 43 6.75 0.97 10.84
C MET A 43 7.81 0.72 11.91
N ASP A 44 8.71 1.65 12.23
CA ASP A 44 9.79 1.44 13.21
C ASP A 44 10.66 0.20 12.86
N ILE A 45 11.11 0.13 11.60
CA ILE A 45 12.04 -0.88 11.08
C ILE A 45 13.17 -0.22 10.28
N ASP A 46 14.28 -0.94 10.10
CA ASP A 46 15.42 -0.45 9.32
C ASP A 46 15.02 -0.21 7.86
N GLU A 47 15.50 0.88 7.28
CA GLU A 47 15.26 1.22 5.87
C GLU A 47 15.93 0.19 4.95
N HIS A 48 15.13 -0.46 4.12
CA HIS A 48 15.61 -1.39 3.12
C HIS A 48 14.58 -1.60 2.00
N VAL A 49 15.04 -2.15 0.89
CA VAL A 49 14.16 -2.69 -0.16
C VAL A 49 14.09 -4.20 0.07
N PRO A 50 12.90 -4.78 0.27
CA PRO A 50 12.77 -6.20 0.58
C PRO A 50 13.10 -7.06 -0.66
N ASP A 51 13.53 -8.30 -0.42
CA ASP A 51 13.70 -9.27 -1.49
C ASP A 51 12.35 -9.79 -1.99
N THR A 52 12.11 -9.61 -3.28
CA THR A 52 10.91 -10.05 -4.00
C THR A 52 11.21 -11.18 -5.00
N SER A 53 12.24 -12.00 -4.71
CA SER A 53 12.56 -13.18 -5.53
C SER A 53 11.50 -14.28 -5.50
N GLU A 54 10.70 -14.35 -4.43
CA GLU A 54 9.56 -15.26 -4.32
C GLU A 54 8.39 -14.82 -5.22
N PRO A 55 7.57 -15.71 -5.78
CA PRO A 55 6.42 -15.32 -6.62
C PRO A 55 5.34 -14.52 -5.87
N PHE A 56 4.69 -13.59 -6.56
CA PHE A 56 3.58 -12.79 -6.01
C PHE A 56 2.46 -13.65 -5.42
N GLU A 57 2.10 -14.74 -6.08
CA GLU A 57 1.04 -15.66 -5.64
C GLU A 57 1.38 -16.30 -4.28
N ALA A 58 2.66 -16.62 -4.04
CA ALA A 58 3.12 -17.20 -2.78
C ALA A 58 3.07 -16.17 -1.64
N LEU A 59 3.45 -14.92 -1.91
CA LEU A 59 3.33 -13.82 -0.97
C LEU A 59 1.85 -13.59 -0.58
N ILE A 60 0.96 -13.52 -1.58
CA ILE A 60 -0.48 -13.30 -1.34
C ILE A 60 -1.10 -14.44 -0.54
N GLU A 61 -0.73 -15.69 -0.83
CA GLU A 61 -1.20 -16.85 -0.05
C GLU A 61 -0.76 -16.75 1.42
N ARG A 62 0.50 -16.38 1.67
CA ARG A 62 1.03 -16.18 3.02
C ARG A 62 0.27 -15.09 3.77
N ILE A 63 0.15 -13.90 3.19
CA ILE A 63 -0.61 -12.78 3.80
C ILE A 63 -2.08 -13.20 4.03
N CYS A 64 -2.68 -13.93 3.08
CA CYS A 64 -4.03 -14.44 3.24
C CYS A 64 -4.17 -15.40 4.44
N GLY A 65 -3.17 -16.23 4.72
CA GLY A 65 -3.18 -17.20 5.82
C GLY A 65 -2.81 -16.61 7.18
N GLU A 66 -1.87 -15.68 7.23
CA GLU A 66 -1.17 -15.30 8.46
C GLU A 66 -1.53 -13.89 8.98
N THR A 67 -2.22 -13.09 8.16
CA THR A 67 -2.57 -11.70 8.50
C THR A 67 -4.05 -11.58 8.91
N SER A 68 -4.33 -10.78 9.94
CA SER A 68 -5.70 -10.55 10.41
C SER A 68 -6.56 -9.82 9.38
N LYS A 69 -7.89 -9.88 9.53
CA LYS A 69 -8.80 -9.17 8.61
C LYS A 69 -8.67 -7.66 8.75
N GLU A 70 -8.40 -7.13 9.95
CA GLU A 70 -8.11 -5.70 10.13
C GLU A 70 -6.80 -5.30 9.45
N GLU A 71 -5.72 -6.05 9.64
CA GLU A 71 -4.42 -5.74 9.04
C GLU A 71 -4.45 -5.81 7.52
N LYS A 72 -5.14 -6.80 6.94
CA LYS A 72 -5.34 -6.85 5.47
C LYS A 72 -6.01 -5.59 4.94
N LYS A 73 -6.93 -4.99 5.70
CA LYS A 73 -7.57 -3.73 5.29
C LYS A 73 -6.62 -2.54 5.42
N ILE A 74 -5.75 -2.54 6.42
CA ILE A 74 -4.65 -1.55 6.52
C ILE A 74 -3.77 -1.65 5.28
N TYR A 75 -3.41 -2.87 4.86
CA TYR A 75 -2.61 -3.08 3.66
C TYR A 75 -3.27 -2.49 2.43
N ILE A 76 -4.57 -2.76 2.22
CA ILE A 76 -5.30 -2.19 1.08
C ILE A 76 -5.27 -0.67 1.08
N LEU A 77 -5.52 -0.03 2.24
CA LEU A 77 -5.56 1.43 2.31
C LEU A 77 -4.18 2.05 2.05
N GLU A 78 -3.14 1.53 2.70
CA GLU A 78 -1.79 2.07 2.60
C GLU A 78 -1.15 1.78 1.23
N LEU A 79 -1.39 0.59 0.67
CA LEU A 79 -0.96 0.26 -0.69
C LEU A 79 -1.66 1.12 -1.74
N LEU A 80 -2.94 1.45 -1.53
CA LEU A 80 -3.65 2.38 -2.40
C LEU A 80 -3.07 3.80 -2.30
N SER A 81 -2.68 4.24 -1.10
CA SER A 81 -1.98 5.52 -0.90
C SER A 81 -0.61 5.54 -1.57
N PHE A 82 0.11 4.41 -1.56
CA PHE A 82 1.41 4.27 -2.21
C PHE A 82 1.28 4.42 -3.72
N ILE A 83 0.36 3.68 -4.33
CA ILE A 83 0.13 3.68 -5.78
C ILE A 83 -0.35 5.06 -6.26
N LYS A 84 -1.27 5.69 -5.52
CA LYS A 84 -1.83 7.00 -5.92
C LYS A 84 -0.90 8.18 -5.61
N SER A 85 0.30 7.95 -5.08
CA SER A 85 1.21 9.01 -4.62
C SER A 85 1.73 9.87 -5.75
N ASP A 86 1.82 9.33 -6.97
CA ASP A 86 2.22 10.07 -8.17
C ASP A 86 1.08 10.90 -8.79
N GLY A 87 -0.12 10.83 -8.21
CA GLY A 87 -1.32 11.54 -8.66
C GLY A 87 -2.08 10.85 -9.79
N THR A 88 -1.66 9.65 -10.20
CA THR A 88 -2.36 8.81 -11.17
C THR A 88 -2.85 7.50 -10.55
N TYR A 89 -3.94 6.95 -11.10
CA TYR A 89 -4.45 5.63 -10.71
C TYR A 89 -4.92 4.91 -11.97
N ASP A 90 -3.97 4.37 -12.71
CA ASP A 90 -4.19 3.85 -14.05
C ASP A 90 -4.86 2.46 -14.07
N GLU A 91 -5.17 1.94 -15.26
CA GLU A 91 -5.83 0.65 -15.40
C GLU A 91 -4.99 -0.53 -14.86
N LYS A 92 -3.66 -0.49 -14.99
CA LYS A 92 -2.78 -1.57 -14.51
C LYS A 92 -2.70 -1.57 -12.99
N GLU A 93 -2.65 -0.40 -12.39
CA GLU A 93 -2.69 -0.21 -10.95
C GLU A 93 -4.02 -0.66 -10.35
N GLN A 94 -5.13 -0.34 -11.01
CA GLN A 94 -6.45 -0.84 -10.65
C GLN A 94 -6.54 -2.37 -10.75
N GLU A 95 -6.00 -2.96 -11.82
CA GLU A 95 -5.92 -4.42 -11.97
C GLU A 95 -5.06 -5.06 -10.88
N PHE A 96 -3.92 -4.44 -10.54
CA PHE A 96 -3.05 -4.91 -9.47
C PHE A 96 -3.76 -4.87 -8.12
N MET A 97 -4.41 -3.76 -7.77
CA MET A 97 -5.17 -3.65 -6.53
C MET A 97 -6.32 -4.67 -6.47
N LEU A 98 -7.01 -4.92 -7.60
CA LEU A 98 -8.03 -5.94 -7.66
C LEU A 98 -7.46 -7.35 -7.44
N LYS A 99 -6.28 -7.66 -7.98
CA LYS A 99 -5.57 -8.94 -7.73
C LYS A 99 -5.21 -9.10 -6.26
N VAL A 100 -4.67 -8.07 -5.62
CA VAL A 100 -4.35 -8.09 -4.18
C VAL A 100 -5.62 -8.31 -3.36
N VAL A 101 -6.67 -7.52 -3.58
CA VAL A 101 -7.94 -7.58 -2.82
C VAL A 101 -8.58 -8.96 -2.93
N THR A 102 -8.66 -9.51 -4.15
CA THR A 102 -9.24 -10.84 -4.38
C THR A 102 -8.38 -11.95 -3.76
N GLY A 103 -7.05 -11.86 -3.89
CA GLY A 103 -6.09 -12.78 -3.28
C GLY A 103 -6.16 -12.80 -1.75
N LEU A 104 -6.40 -11.65 -1.12
CA LEU A 104 -6.60 -11.52 0.32
C LEU A 104 -8.01 -11.91 0.80
N LYS A 105 -8.85 -12.43 -0.11
CA LYS A 105 -10.26 -12.80 0.14
C LYS A 105 -11.09 -11.64 0.67
N LEU A 106 -10.77 -10.43 0.24
CA LEU A 106 -11.58 -9.23 0.40
C LEU A 106 -12.41 -9.01 -0.87
N THR A 107 -13.39 -8.12 -0.79
CA THR A 107 -14.29 -7.85 -1.91
C THR A 107 -13.95 -6.52 -2.57
N LYS A 108 -14.33 -6.36 -3.84
CA LYS A 108 -14.13 -5.11 -4.58
C LYS A 108 -14.82 -3.92 -3.89
N GLU A 109 -15.93 -4.15 -3.19
CA GLU A 109 -16.62 -3.09 -2.43
C GLU A 109 -15.76 -2.54 -1.29
N VAL A 110 -14.85 -3.35 -0.72
CA VAL A 110 -13.88 -2.89 0.28
C VAL A 110 -12.86 -1.95 -0.38
N LEU A 111 -12.35 -2.30 -1.56
CA LEU A 111 -11.44 -1.47 -2.34
C LEU A 111 -12.10 -0.15 -2.74
N ASP A 112 -13.27 -0.21 -3.38
CA ASP A 112 -14.03 0.96 -3.82
C ASP A 112 -14.39 1.88 -2.63
N ARG A 113 -14.59 1.31 -1.44
CA ARG A 113 -14.83 2.10 -0.22
C ARG A 113 -13.57 2.83 0.24
N PHE A 114 -12.42 2.16 0.26
CA PHE A 114 -11.17 2.80 0.68
C PHE A 114 -10.71 3.86 -0.32
N ASP A 115 -10.87 3.62 -1.61
CA ASP A 115 -10.57 4.59 -2.66
C ASP A 115 -11.33 5.91 -2.45
N LYS A 116 -12.65 5.83 -2.26
CA LYS A 116 -13.48 7.01 -1.96
C LYS A 116 -13.12 7.70 -0.65
N ILE A 117 -12.70 6.95 0.38
CA ILE A 117 -12.29 7.52 1.66
C ILE A 117 -10.95 8.25 1.51
N LEU A 118 -10.01 7.64 0.79
CA LEU A 118 -8.69 8.19 0.53
C LEU A 118 -8.77 9.47 -0.30
N ASP A 119 -9.60 9.50 -1.36
CA ASP A 119 -9.82 10.72 -2.15
C ASP A 119 -10.29 11.89 -1.27
N ARG A 120 -11.24 11.62 -0.37
CA ARG A 120 -11.73 12.64 0.57
C ARG A 120 -10.68 13.03 1.60
N TYR A 121 -9.88 12.08 2.06
CA TYR A 121 -8.79 12.35 2.99
C TYR A 121 -7.75 13.29 2.38
N LEU A 122 -7.32 13.02 1.14
CA LEU A 122 -6.35 13.84 0.42
C LEU A 122 -6.88 15.25 0.14
N LEU A 123 -8.18 15.40 -0.17
CA LEU A 123 -8.79 16.73 -0.29
C LEU A 123 -8.75 17.51 1.03
N ILE A 124 -9.07 16.86 2.15
CA ILE A 124 -9.00 17.49 3.47
C ILE A 124 -7.56 17.86 3.82
N GLU A 125 -6.60 17.00 3.50
CA GLU A 125 -5.17 17.29 3.72
C GLU A 125 -4.72 18.54 2.95
N GLN A 126 -5.13 18.69 1.69
CA GLN A 126 -4.89 19.91 0.90
C GLN A 126 -5.52 21.15 1.52
N GLU A 127 -6.77 21.05 2.00
CA GLU A 127 -7.45 22.16 2.69
C GLU A 127 -6.70 22.58 3.98
N ILE A 128 -6.20 21.60 4.75
CA ILE A 128 -5.40 21.87 5.96
C ILE A 128 -4.12 22.60 5.59
N PHE A 129 -3.38 22.13 4.57
CA PHE A 129 -2.14 22.79 4.15
C PHE A 129 -2.38 24.21 3.63
N ALA A 130 -3.47 24.44 2.92
CA ALA A 130 -3.87 25.78 2.49
C ALA A 130 -4.12 26.70 3.69
N ALA A 131 -4.88 26.24 4.69
CA ALA A 131 -5.18 27.00 5.90
C ALA A 131 -3.95 27.29 6.77
N LEU A 132 -2.94 26.41 6.76
CA LEU A 132 -1.67 26.64 7.47
C LEU A 132 -0.75 27.65 6.76
N ALA A 133 -0.95 27.88 5.46
CA ALA A 133 -0.17 28.82 4.67
C ALA A 133 -0.71 30.25 4.69
N GLU A 134 -1.90 30.46 5.28
CA GLU A 134 -2.51 31.77 5.56
C GLU A 134 -1.93 32.44 6.82
#